data_AF-A0A942QZ52-F1
#
_entry.id   AF-A0A942QZ52-F1
#
_cell.length_a   1.000
_cell.length_b   1.000
_cell.length_c   1.000
_cell.angle_alpha   90.00
_cell.angle_beta   90.00
_cell.angle_gamma   90.00
#
_symmetry.space_group_name_H-M   'P 1'
#
loop_
_entity.id
_entity.type
_entity.pdbx_description
1 polymer ?
#
loop_
_entity_poly.entity_id
_entity_poly.type
_entity_poly.pdbx_seq_one_letter_code
_entity_poly.pdbx_strand_id
1 'polypeptide(L)'
;MGADPIQSARALGSAIHHVHGKDARIERGIADVNGLVETKEIDDCSNRAWNYVAVGCGKDLQWWKEFFSVVKMMGYDDHVSLEMEDLTMSVEAGIKTSVDALKQTMSF
;
A
#
# COMPACT_ATOMS: atom_id res chain seq x y z
N MET A 1 -2.38 9.34 9.53
CA MET A 1 -3.60 8.52 9.78
C MET A 1 -3.18 7.10 10.09
N GLY A 2 -3.86 6.41 11.01
CA GLY A 2 -3.42 5.12 11.57
C GLY A 2 -4.51 4.05 11.63
N ALA A 3 -5.49 4.11 10.71
CA ALA A 3 -6.48 3.06 10.58
C ALA A 3 -5.82 1.79 10.02
N ASP A 4 -6.16 0.64 10.57
CA ASP A 4 -5.76 -0.65 10.02
C ASP A 4 -6.60 -0.92 8.75
N PRO A 5 -5.98 -1.09 7.56
CA PRO A 5 -6.71 -1.30 6.32
C PRO A 5 -7.54 -2.60 6.28
N ILE A 6 -7.07 -3.66 6.94
CA ILE A 6 -7.76 -4.95 7.00
C ILE A 6 -9.02 -4.81 7.87
N GLN A 7 -8.90 -4.14 9.02
CA GLN A 7 -10.06 -3.86 9.87
C GLN A 7 -11.04 -2.88 9.21
N SER A 8 -10.51 -1.92 8.45
CA SER A 8 -11.33 -0.99 7.66
C SER A 8 -12.12 -1.74 6.59
N ALA A 9 -11.51 -2.69 5.89
CA ALA A 9 -12.22 -3.54 4.93
C ALA A 9 -13.36 -4.32 5.59
N ARG A 10 -13.14 -4.90 6.79
CA ARG A 10 -14.19 -5.58 7.56
C ARG A 10 -15.34 -4.65 7.96
N ALA A 11 -15.02 -3.44 8.37
CA ALA A 11 -16.02 -2.46 8.79
C ALA A 11 -16.84 -1.93 7.60
N LEU A 12 -16.21 -1.76 6.43
CA LEU A 12 -16.88 -1.27 5.22
C LEU A 12 -17.80 -2.34 4.60
N GLY A 13 -17.39 -3.61 4.57
CA GLY A 13 -18.22 -4.67 4.01
C GLY A 13 -18.62 -4.41 2.56
N SER A 14 -19.92 -4.44 2.29
CA SER A 14 -20.50 -4.18 0.96
C SER A 14 -20.37 -2.72 0.48
N ALA A 15 -19.87 -1.80 1.31
CA ALA A 15 -19.57 -0.42 0.91
C ALA A 15 -18.25 -0.30 0.11
N ILE A 16 -17.50 -1.39 -0.05
CA ILE A 16 -16.30 -1.41 -0.90
C ILE A 16 -16.75 -1.51 -2.37
N HIS A 17 -16.66 -0.39 -3.09
CA HIS A 17 -17.01 -0.32 -4.51
C HIS A 17 -15.79 -0.38 -5.45
N HIS A 18 -14.61 -0.06 -4.94
CA HIS A 18 -13.37 -0.08 -5.72
C HIS A 18 -12.16 -0.21 -4.80
N VAL A 19 -11.07 -0.80 -5.28
CA VAL A 19 -9.84 -1.03 -4.51
C VAL A 19 -8.63 -0.53 -5.29
N HIS A 20 -7.82 0.31 -4.65
CA HIS A 20 -6.50 0.69 -5.16
C HIS A 20 -5.41 -0.13 -4.48
N GLY A 21 -4.52 -0.72 -5.28
CA GLY A 21 -3.24 -1.26 -4.81
C GLY A 21 -2.23 -0.12 -4.69
N LYS A 22 -2.00 0.35 -3.47
CA LYS A 22 -1.02 1.40 -3.13
C LYS A 22 -0.30 1.02 -1.84
N ASP A 23 0.99 1.31 -1.76
CA ASP A 23 1.80 0.93 -0.61
C ASP A 23 2.59 2.13 -0.06
N ALA A 24 2.93 2.05 1.21
CA ALA A 24 3.68 3.06 1.92
C ALA A 24 4.65 2.39 2.88
N ARG A 25 5.90 2.88 2.89
CA ARG A 25 6.93 2.42 3.83
C ARG A 25 7.19 3.51 4.86
N ILE A 26 7.15 3.12 6.13
CA ILE A 26 7.60 3.98 7.23
C ILE A 26 9.13 3.93 7.26
N GLU A 27 9.77 5.08 7.19
CA GLU A 27 11.22 5.21 7.25
C GLU A 27 11.67 5.26 8.71
N ARG A 28 12.14 4.11 9.21
CA ARG A 28 12.65 3.95 10.58
C ARG A 28 13.81 4.92 10.83
N GLY A 29 13.96 5.37 12.06
CA GLY A 29 14.89 6.43 12.44
C GLY A 29 14.26 7.81 12.32
N ILE A 30 13.75 8.20 11.13
CA ILE A 30 13.09 9.50 10.98
C ILE A 30 11.72 9.49 11.66
N ALA A 31 10.89 8.49 11.34
CA ALA A 31 9.57 8.35 11.94
C ALA A 31 9.61 8.15 13.46
N ASP A 32 10.65 7.47 13.95
CA ASP A 32 10.78 7.15 15.39
C ASP A 32 11.08 8.40 16.24
N VAL A 33 11.66 9.45 15.63
CA VAL A 33 11.96 10.73 16.29
C VAL A 33 10.88 11.76 16.03
N ASN A 34 10.42 11.88 14.78
CA ASN A 34 9.54 12.96 14.34
C ASN A 34 8.04 12.58 14.34
N GLY A 35 7.72 11.30 14.52
CA GLY A 35 6.38 10.77 14.31
C GLY A 35 6.04 10.63 12.81
N LEU A 36 4.74 10.42 12.52
CA LEU A 36 4.25 10.10 11.17
C LEU A 36 3.64 11.29 10.41
N VAL A 37 3.54 12.46 11.06
CA VAL A 37 3.06 13.67 10.38
C VAL A 37 4.18 14.16 9.47
N GLU A 38 3.98 13.99 8.17
CA GLU A 38 4.96 14.40 7.17
C GLU A 38 4.61 15.77 6.59
N THR A 39 5.57 16.68 6.60
CA THR A 39 5.41 18.07 6.15
C THR A 39 6.39 18.46 5.04
N LYS A 40 7.32 17.58 4.67
CA LYS A 40 8.26 17.80 3.58
C LYS A 40 7.60 17.51 2.23
N GLU A 41 8.23 18.03 1.19
CA GLU A 41 7.85 17.77 -0.20
C GLU A 41 8.03 16.29 -0.57
N ILE A 42 7.27 15.83 -1.56
CA ILE A 42 7.23 14.40 -1.94
C ILE A 42 8.56 13.91 -2.55
N ASP A 43 9.32 14.80 -3.18
CA ASP A 43 10.62 14.50 -3.80
C ASP A 43 11.78 14.44 -2.80
N ASP A 44 11.61 14.94 -1.57
CA ASP A 44 12.57 14.81 -0.48
C ASP A 44 12.51 13.43 0.21
N CYS A 45 12.55 12.38 -0.59
CA CYS A 45 12.38 10.98 -0.15
C CYS A 45 13.32 10.59 1.01
N SER A 46 14.51 11.20 1.07
CA SER A 46 15.54 10.88 2.06
C SER A 46 15.27 11.40 3.47
N ASN A 47 14.47 12.47 3.61
CA ASN A 47 14.24 13.13 4.91
C ASN A 47 12.80 12.98 5.41
N ARG A 48 11.95 12.27 4.67
CA ARG A 48 10.56 11.98 5.04
C ARG A 48 10.48 10.85 6.06
N ALA A 49 9.51 10.92 6.96
CA ALA A 49 9.14 9.89 7.93
C ALA A 49 8.49 8.66 7.26
N TRP A 50 7.91 8.84 6.07
CA TRP A 50 7.39 7.74 5.26
C TRP A 50 7.33 8.15 3.79
N ASN A 51 7.44 7.16 2.92
CA ASN A 51 7.36 7.34 1.48
C ASN A 51 6.27 6.44 0.89
N TYR A 52 5.61 6.92 -0.16
CA TYR A 52 4.89 6.03 -1.08
C TYR A 52 5.90 5.18 -1.82
N VAL A 53 5.56 3.91 -2.00
CA VAL A 53 6.49 2.91 -2.57
C VAL A 53 5.73 1.95 -3.46
N ALA A 54 6.46 1.24 -4.31
CA ALA A 54 5.90 0.14 -5.10
C ALA A 54 5.22 -0.90 -4.19
N VAL A 55 4.13 -1.50 -4.65
CA VAL A 55 3.41 -2.53 -3.89
C VAL A 55 4.34 -3.70 -3.57
N GLY A 56 4.40 -4.08 -2.29
CA GLY A 56 5.31 -5.10 -1.79
C GLY A 56 6.65 -4.57 -1.29
N CYS A 57 6.93 -3.27 -1.47
CA CYS A 57 8.11 -2.58 -0.91
C CYS A 57 7.81 -1.84 0.40
N GLY A 58 6.55 -1.78 0.83
CA GLY A 58 6.13 -1.22 2.12
C GLY A 58 5.62 -2.33 3.04
N LYS A 59 4.42 -2.84 2.77
CA LYS A 59 3.87 -4.05 3.41
C LYS A 59 4.42 -5.30 2.74
N ASP A 60 4.62 -6.35 3.53
CA ASP A 60 5.06 -7.64 2.99
C ASP A 60 3.93 -8.36 2.22
N LEU A 61 4.31 -9.38 1.44
CA LEU A 61 3.35 -10.15 0.64
C LEU A 61 2.32 -10.90 1.51
N GLN A 62 2.67 -11.25 2.75
CA GLN A 62 1.73 -11.96 3.63
C GLN A 62 0.60 -11.03 4.08
N TRP A 63 0.92 -9.78 4.41
CA TRP A 63 -0.05 -8.75 4.71
C TRP A 63 -0.97 -8.48 3.51
N TRP A 64 -0.42 -8.38 2.29
CA TRP A 64 -1.22 -8.19 1.08
C TRP A 64 -2.17 -9.37 0.80
N LYS A 65 -1.71 -10.62 1.01
CA LYS A 65 -2.57 -11.82 0.94
C LYS A 65 -3.73 -11.76 1.93
N GLU A 66 -3.45 -11.36 3.17
CA GLU A 66 -4.48 -11.20 4.19
C GLU A 66 -5.48 -10.11 3.79
N PHE A 67 -5.00 -8.95 3.35
CA PHE A 67 -5.84 -7.85 2.91
C PHE A 67 -6.80 -8.27 1.79
N PHE A 68 -6.31 -8.89 0.72
CA PHE A 68 -7.17 -9.33 -0.37
C PHE A 68 -8.12 -10.45 0.04
N SER A 69 -7.70 -11.36 0.93
CA SER A 69 -8.59 -12.39 1.47
C SER A 69 -9.76 -11.76 2.24
N VAL A 70 -9.50 -10.72 3.03
CA VAL A 70 -10.52 -10.01 3.79
C VAL A 70 -11.44 -9.21 2.88
N VAL A 71 -10.89 -8.46 1.93
CA VAL A 71 -11.68 -7.73 0.92
C VAL A 71 -12.63 -8.67 0.18
N LYS A 72 -12.15 -9.85 -0.24
CA LYS A 72 -12.97 -10.88 -0.89
C LYS A 72 -14.05 -11.46 0.04
N MET A 73 -13.70 -11.78 1.29
CA MET A 73 -14.69 -12.21 2.29
C MET A 73 -15.79 -11.18 2.53
N MET A 74 -15.47 -9.89 2.38
CA MET A 74 -16.42 -8.79 2.54
C MET A 74 -17.29 -8.54 1.30
N GLY A 75 -17.12 -9.34 0.24
CA GLY A 75 -17.99 -9.36 -0.94
C GLY A 75 -17.45 -8.61 -2.16
N TYR A 76 -16.23 -8.08 -2.10
CA TYR A 76 -15.60 -7.43 -3.25
C TYR A 76 -14.93 -8.46 -4.17
N ASP A 77 -15.30 -8.46 -5.45
CA ASP A 77 -14.79 -9.38 -6.47
C ASP A 77 -14.62 -8.69 -7.83
N ASP A 78 -13.94 -7.54 -7.82
CA ASP A 78 -13.73 -6.72 -9.01
C ASP A 78 -12.26 -6.26 -9.10
N HIS A 79 -11.95 -5.41 -10.07
CA HIS A 79 -10.62 -4.96 -10.42
C HIS A 79 -9.88 -4.23 -9.30
N VAL A 80 -8.62 -4.60 -9.08
CA VAL A 80 -7.67 -3.80 -8.28
C VAL A 80 -6.94 -2.83 -9.22
N SER A 81 -7.09 -1.53 -8.98
CA SER A 81 -6.39 -0.49 -9.73
C SER A 81 -5.01 -0.24 -9.10
N LEU A 82 -3.93 -0.35 -9.88
CA LEU A 82 -2.60 -0.02 -9.38
C LEU A 82 -2.41 1.50 -9.35
N GLU A 83 -2.07 2.05 -8.19
CA GLU A 83 -1.65 3.44 -8.03
C GLU A 83 -0.16 3.47 -7.64
N MET A 84 0.70 3.57 -8.66
CA MET A 84 2.15 3.62 -8.47
C MET A 84 2.61 5.05 -8.21
N GLU A 85 3.26 5.26 -7.06
CA GLU A 85 3.84 6.55 -6.66
C GLU A 85 5.15 6.31 -5.89
N ASP A 86 6.15 5.71 -6.53
CA ASP A 86 7.48 5.52 -5.91
C ASP A 86 8.51 6.41 -6.60
N LEU A 87 8.97 7.46 -5.91
CA LEU A 87 9.94 8.42 -6.43
C LEU A 87 11.40 7.94 -6.27
N THR A 88 11.62 6.78 -5.67
CA THR A 88 12.96 6.20 -5.47
C THR A 88 13.39 5.25 -6.60
N MET A 89 12.52 5.02 -7.58
CA MET A 89 12.77 4.17 -8.74
C MET A 89 12.13 4.72 -10.01
N SER A 90 12.44 4.13 -11.17
CA SER A 90 11.76 4.50 -12.42
C SER A 90 10.30 4.03 -12.41
N VAL A 91 9.46 4.74 -13.16
CA VAL A 91 8.04 4.38 -13.31
C VAL A 91 7.86 2.94 -13.80
N GLU A 92 8.65 2.52 -14.80
CA GLU A 92 8.61 1.16 -15.33
C GLU A 92 8.97 0.11 -14.28
N ALA A 93 10.04 0.35 -13.50
CA ALA A 93 10.47 -0.56 -12.45
C ALA A 93 9.40 -0.68 -11.35
N GLY A 94 8.80 0.44 -10.93
CA GLY A 94 7.76 0.43 -9.91
C GLY A 94 6.46 -0.21 -10.37
N ILE A 95 6.05 -0.02 -11.63
CA ILE A 95 4.90 -0.72 -12.21
C ILE A 95 5.17 -2.22 -12.22
N LYS A 96 6.32 -2.65 -12.75
CA LYS A 96 6.66 -4.08 -12.84
C LYS A 96 6.70 -4.74 -11.45
N THR A 97 7.42 -4.11 -10.51
CA THR A 97 7.54 -4.59 -9.12
C THR A 97 6.16 -4.72 -8.46
N SER A 98 5.31 -3.70 -8.60
CA SER A 98 3.99 -3.70 -8.00
C SER A 98 3.08 -4.77 -8.60
N VAL A 99 3.07 -4.91 -9.94
CA VAL A 99 2.27 -5.93 -10.63
C VAL A 99 2.72 -7.35 -10.24
N ASP A 100 4.03 -7.58 -10.13
CA ASP A 100 4.56 -8.88 -9.73
C ASP A 100 4.18 -9.23 -8.28
N ALA A 101 4.16 -8.26 -7.37
CA ALA A 101 3.68 -8.44 -6.00
C ALA A 101 2.15 -8.68 -5.94
N LEU A 102 1.36 -7.90 -6.67
CA LEU A 102 -0.10 -8.05 -6.73
C LEU A 102 -0.50 -9.43 -7.26
N LYS A 103 0.14 -9.91 -8.34
CA LYS A 103 -0.10 -11.26 -8.88
C LYS A 103 0.22 -12.39 -7.91
N GLN A 104 1.17 -12.19 -6.99
CA GLN A 104 1.53 -13.18 -5.97
C GLN A 104 0.58 -13.20 -4.77
N THR A 105 -0.21 -12.14 -4.59
CA THR A 105 -0.99 -11.90 -3.36
C THR A 105 -2.49 -11.99 -3.60
N MET A 106 -2.94 -11.59 -4.79
CA MET A 106 -4.31 -11.77 -5.24
C MET A 106 -4.53 -13.24 -5.59
N SER A 107 -5.20 -13.95 -4.68
CA SER A 107 -5.53 -15.38 -4.84
C SER A 107 -6.82 -15.47 -5.64
N PHE A 108 -6.72 -15.84 -6.91
CA PHE A 108 -7.83 -16.21 -7.79
C PHE A 108 -7.85 -17.73 -7.97
#